data_AF-A0A498H8R5-F1
#
_entry.id   AF-A0A498H8R5-F1
#
_cell.length_a   1.000
_cell.length_b   1.000
_cell.length_c   1.000
_cell.angle_alpha   90.00
_cell.angle_beta   90.00
_cell.angle_gamma   90.00
#
_symmetry.space_group_name_H-M   'P 1'
#
loop_
_entity.id
_entity.type
_entity.pdbx_description
1 polymer ?
#
loop_
_entity_poly.entity_id
_entity_poly.type
_entity_poly.pdbx_seq_one_letter_code
_entity_poly.pdbx_strand_id
1 'polypeptide(L)'
;MNVIIDTNGLMLPAQFGVDIFTELRRLGFDQFLLPTAILHELDGLVRSCRGKDKIAAKVAISLSQRCDVIEGEGFADDVIVRLAPAYDAAVLTNDIGLQQRLKEKEIPIVRLRQKNKLDFL
;
A
#
# COMPACT_ATOMS: atom_id res chain seq x y z
N MET A 1 -1.34 7.07 -14.13
CA MET A 1 -1.84 7.53 -12.82
C MET A 1 -0.99 6.91 -11.73
N ASN A 2 -0.72 7.67 -10.67
CA ASN A 2 0.14 7.22 -9.59
C ASN A 2 -0.69 6.55 -8.48
N VAL A 3 -0.11 5.54 -7.83
CA VAL A 3 -0.68 4.95 -6.62
C VAL A 3 0.40 4.74 -5.58
N ILE A 4 0.18 5.24 -4.37
CA ILE A 4 0.97 4.90 -3.20
C ILE A 4 0.44 3.59 -2.63
N ILE A 5 1.32 2.61 -2.45
CA ILE A 5 0.95 1.32 -1.86
C ILE A 5 1.40 1.31 -0.40
N ASP A 6 0.42 1.18 0.51
CA ASP A 6 0.64 1.04 1.94
C ASP A 6 1.16 -0.38 2.29
N THR A 7 1.76 -0.54 3.48
CA THR A 7 2.18 -1.82 4.06
C THR A 7 1.06 -2.86 3.96
N ASN A 8 -0.17 -2.48 4.35
CA ASN A 8 -1.33 -3.35 4.26
C ASN A 8 -1.61 -3.80 2.82
N GLY A 9 -1.52 -2.88 1.86
CA GLY A 9 -1.70 -3.13 0.43
C GLY A 9 -0.70 -4.15 -0.12
N LEU A 10 0.58 -4.02 0.27
CA LEU A 10 1.63 -4.96 -0.14
C LEU A 10 1.50 -6.36 0.48
N MET A 11 0.79 -6.50 1.60
CA MET A 11 0.55 -7.79 2.25
C MET A 11 -0.61 -8.58 1.65
N LEU A 12 -1.51 -7.92 0.88
CA LEU A 12 -2.70 -8.56 0.30
C LEU A 12 -2.40 -9.80 -0.55
N PRO A 13 -1.34 -9.86 -1.39
CA PRO A 13 -1.05 -11.04 -2.20
C PRO A 13 -0.85 -12.31 -1.37
N ALA A 14 -0.12 -12.20 -0.25
CA ALA A 14 0.12 -13.35 0.63
C ALA A 14 -1.10 -13.72 1.48
N GLN A 15 -1.93 -12.75 1.84
CA GLN A 15 -3.09 -12.96 2.69
C GLN A 15 -4.32 -13.46 1.92
N PHE A 16 -4.50 -13.00 0.69
CA PHE A 16 -5.72 -13.20 -0.10
C PHE A 16 -5.50 -13.79 -1.49
N GLY A 17 -4.25 -14.01 -1.91
CA GLY A 17 -3.93 -14.59 -3.22
C GLY A 17 -4.27 -13.67 -4.40
N VAL A 18 -4.22 -12.35 -4.20
CA VAL A 18 -4.50 -11.34 -5.22
C VAL A 18 -3.19 -10.83 -5.85
N ASP A 19 -3.15 -10.68 -7.17
CA ASP A 19 -2.07 -9.95 -7.84
C ASP A 19 -2.42 -8.46 -7.89
N ILE A 20 -1.97 -7.72 -6.87
CA ILE A 20 -2.26 -6.29 -6.72
C ILE A 20 -1.75 -5.47 -7.92
N PHE A 21 -0.63 -5.84 -8.55
CA PHE A 21 -0.08 -5.03 -9.64
C PHE A 21 -0.88 -5.21 -10.92
N THR A 22 -1.36 -6.43 -11.18
CA THR A 22 -2.26 -6.69 -12.31
C THR A 22 -3.59 -5.98 -12.11
N GLU A 23 -4.15 -6.01 -10.90
CA GLU A 23 -5.39 -5.30 -10.59
C GLU A 23 -5.23 -3.76 -10.61
N LEU A 24 -4.11 -3.22 -10.12
CA LEU A 24 -3.84 -1.78 -10.22
C LEU A 24 -3.69 -1.35 -11.68
N ARG A 25 -3.01 -2.13 -12.52
CA ARG A 25 -2.96 -1.88 -13.98
C ARG A 25 -4.33 -1.93 -14.63
N ARG A 26 -5.20 -2.87 -14.24
CA ARG A 26 -6.59 -2.95 -14.69
C ARG A 26 -7.37 -1.67 -14.36
N LEU A 27 -7.06 -1.03 -13.24
CA LEU A 27 -7.65 0.26 -12.83
C LEU A 27 -7.00 1.49 -13.48
N GLY A 28 -5.96 1.32 -14.30
CA GLY A 28 -5.30 2.41 -15.02
C GLY A 28 -4.06 3.00 -14.34
N PHE A 29 -3.55 2.36 -13.28
CA PHE A 29 -2.29 2.76 -12.64
C PHE A 29 -1.08 2.16 -13.36
N ASP A 30 -0.07 2.99 -13.58
CA ASP A 30 1.17 2.64 -14.29
C ASP A 30 2.43 2.95 -13.45
N GLN A 31 2.32 3.80 -12.43
CA GLN A 31 3.39 4.13 -11.49
C GLN A 31 3.00 3.68 -10.07
N PHE A 32 3.87 2.86 -9.45
CA PHE A 32 3.66 2.33 -8.10
C PHE A 32 4.66 2.97 -7.15
N LEU A 33 4.18 3.84 -6.27
CA LEU A 33 5.01 4.62 -5.38
C LEU A 33 5.07 3.97 -3.99
N LEU A 34 6.25 4.03 -3.37
CA LEU A 34 6.48 3.48 -2.04
C LEU A 34 7.29 4.45 -1.17
N PRO A 35 6.69 5.07 -0.15
CA PRO A 35 7.42 5.90 0.80
C PRO A 35 8.46 5.10 1.60
N THR A 36 9.61 5.70 1.90
CA THR A 36 10.66 5.06 2.72
C THR A 36 10.16 4.63 4.11
N ALA A 37 9.20 5.35 4.72
CA ALA A 37 8.55 4.92 5.97
C ALA A 37 7.89 3.53 5.89
N ILE A 38 7.34 3.16 4.73
CA ILE A 38 6.70 1.85 4.51
C ILE A 38 7.73 0.72 4.49
N LEU A 39 8.92 0.97 3.93
CA LEU A 39 10.02 0.00 3.98
C LEU A 39 10.45 -0.28 5.43
N HIS A 40 10.57 0.76 6.25
CA HIS A 40 10.93 0.60 7.67
C HIS A 40 9.87 -0.18 8.45
N GLU A 41 8.58 0.06 8.17
CA GLU A 41 7.49 -0.68 8.80
C GLU A 41 7.53 -2.16 8.42
N LEU A 42 7.72 -2.49 7.14
CA LEU A 42 7.84 -3.87 6.66
C LEU A 42 9.01 -4.61 7.32
N ASP A 43 10.17 -3.96 7.44
CA ASP A 43 11.32 -4.52 8.16
C ASP A 43 11.00 -4.78 9.64
N GLY A 44 10.27 -3.86 10.28
CA GLY A 44 9.75 -4.03 11.63
C GLY A 44 8.85 -5.26 11.76
N LEU A 45 7.90 -5.43 10.83
CA LEU A 45 6.97 -6.57 10.81
C LEU A 45 7.68 -7.91 10.62
N VAL A 46 8.70 -7.98 9.75
CA VAL A 46 9.47 -9.22 9.57
C VAL A 46 10.19 -9.65 10.84
N ARG A 47 10.62 -8.69 11.67
CA ARG A 47 11.32 -8.93 12.93
C ARG A 47 10.36 -9.31 14.05
N SER A 48 9.19 -8.66 14.14
CA SER A 48 8.26 -8.79 15.26
C SER A 48 7.18 -9.88 15.06
N CYS A 49 6.68 -10.07 13.85
CA CYS A 49 5.59 -11.01 13.57
C CYS A 49 6.06 -12.48 13.51
N ARG A 50 5.10 -13.40 13.59
CA ARG A 50 5.30 -14.85 13.48
C ARG A 50 4.29 -15.47 12.51
N GLY A 51 4.53 -16.72 12.10
CA GLY A 51 3.60 -17.48 11.28
C GLY A 51 3.25 -16.80 9.95
N LYS A 52 1.95 -16.75 9.63
CA LYS A 52 1.44 -16.22 8.36
C LYS A 52 1.76 -14.74 8.15
N ASP A 53 1.74 -13.94 9.19
CA ASP A 53 2.01 -12.50 9.08
C ASP A 53 3.47 -12.22 8.74
N LYS A 54 4.40 -12.99 9.31
CA LYS A 54 5.82 -12.90 8.93
C LYS A 54 6.04 -13.31 7.48
N ILE A 55 5.31 -14.30 6.98
CA ILE A 55 5.36 -14.71 5.57
C ILE A 55 4.82 -13.57 4.69
N ALA A 56 3.69 -12.97 5.06
CA ALA A 56 3.11 -11.85 4.33
C ALA A 56 4.05 -10.64 4.27
N ALA A 57 4.67 -10.27 5.39
CA ALA A 57 5.65 -9.18 5.43
C ALA A 57 6.88 -9.45 4.54
N LYS A 58 7.39 -10.70 4.52
CA LYS A 58 8.48 -11.08 3.61
C LYS A 58 8.10 -11.00 2.13
N VAL A 59 6.88 -11.44 1.79
CA VAL A 59 6.36 -11.30 0.42
C VAL A 59 6.23 -9.81 0.08
N ALA A 60 5.70 -9.00 0.98
CA ALA A 60 5.58 -7.56 0.80
C ALA A 60 6.94 -6.88 0.53
N ILE A 61 8.02 -7.25 1.24
CA ILE A 61 9.39 -6.76 0.94
C ILE A 61 9.85 -7.18 -0.47
N SER A 62 9.53 -8.40 -0.92
CA SER A 62 9.89 -8.79 -2.29
C SER A 62 9.10 -7.99 -3.33
N LEU A 63 7.85 -7.66 -3.04
CA LEU A 63 6.99 -6.89 -3.93
C LEU A 63 7.34 -5.40 -3.95
N SER A 64 7.86 -4.87 -2.85
CA SER A 64 8.27 -3.46 -2.74
C SER A 64 9.38 -3.09 -3.74
N GLN A 65 10.19 -4.07 -4.17
CA GLN A 65 11.20 -3.92 -5.23
C GLN A 65 10.63 -3.59 -6.60
N ARG A 66 9.31 -3.75 -6.79
CA ARG A 66 8.60 -3.40 -8.02
C ARG A 66 8.00 -1.99 -7.99
N CYS A 67 8.22 -1.26 -6.90
CA CYS A 67 7.73 0.10 -6.71
C CYS A 67 8.90 1.08 -6.81
N ASP A 68 8.59 2.30 -7.22
CA ASP A 68 9.49 3.44 -7.15
C ASP A 68 9.50 3.97 -5.73
N VAL A 69 10.68 3.92 -5.11
CA VAL A 69 10.85 4.38 -3.73
C VAL A 69 10.92 5.90 -3.72
N ILE A 70 10.06 6.53 -2.91
CA ILE A 70 10.02 7.98 -2.72
C ILE A 70 10.36 8.33 -1.27
N GLU A 71 11.04 9.46 -1.08
CA GLU A 71 11.41 9.91 0.26
C GLU A 71 10.19 10.31 1.07
N GLY A 72 10.08 9.75 2.28
CA GLY A 72 8.99 10.04 3.18
C GLY A 72 9.25 9.44 4.56
N GLU A 73 9.85 10.23 5.44
CA GLU A 73 10.12 9.83 6.82
C GLU A 73 9.00 10.25 7.79
N GLY A 74 8.85 9.48 8.86
CA GLY A 74 7.84 9.67 9.91
C GLY A 74 6.92 8.46 10.05
N PHE A 75 5.75 8.69 10.66
CA PHE A 75 4.70 7.67 10.73
C PHE A 75 4.11 7.43 9.33
N ALA A 76 4.00 6.16 8.94
CA ALA A 76 3.55 5.73 7.61
C ALA A 76 2.29 6.46 7.13
N ASP A 77 1.20 6.41 7.91
CA ASP A 77 -0.06 7.06 7.56
C ASP A 77 0.07 8.58 7.36
N ASP A 78 0.84 9.26 8.22
CA ASP A 78 1.06 10.71 8.11
C ASP A 78 1.83 11.05 6.83
N VAL A 79 2.83 10.23 6.52
CA VAL A 79 3.62 10.34 5.29
C VAL A 79 2.74 10.10 4.07
N ILE A 80 1.91 9.05 4.07
CA ILE A 80 1.00 8.73 2.96
C ILE A 80 0.05 9.89 2.70
N VAL A 81 -0.63 10.39 3.74
CA VAL A 81 -1.61 11.49 3.63
C VAL A 81 -0.95 12.76 3.10
N ARG A 82 0.30 13.02 3.48
CA ARG A 82 1.09 14.16 2.99
C ARG A 82 1.54 13.99 1.53
N LEU A 83 2.02 12.81 1.15
CA LEU A 83 2.65 12.56 -0.15
C LEU A 83 1.63 12.30 -1.26
N ALA A 84 0.49 11.66 -0.97
CA ALA A 84 -0.52 11.35 -1.97
C ALA A 84 -0.92 12.55 -2.85
N PRO A 85 -1.26 13.74 -2.30
CA PRO A 85 -1.58 14.90 -3.13
C PRO A 85 -0.35 15.48 -3.85
N ALA A 86 0.84 15.41 -3.26
CA ALA A 86 2.07 15.94 -3.88
C ALA A 86 2.47 15.15 -5.14
N TYR A 87 2.08 13.88 -5.20
CA TYR A 87 2.34 12.98 -6.33
C TYR A 87 1.09 12.73 -7.20
N ASP A 88 -0.02 13.42 -6.98
CA ASP A 88 -1.30 13.15 -7.66
C ASP A 88 -1.65 11.65 -7.66
N ALA A 89 -1.52 11.03 -6.48
CA ALA A 89 -1.60 9.59 -6.31
C ALA A 89 -2.86 9.18 -5.53
N ALA A 90 -3.47 8.09 -6.00
CA ALA A 90 -4.39 7.32 -5.16
C ALA A 90 -3.62 6.54 -4.09
N VAL A 91 -4.31 5.98 -3.09
CA VAL A 91 -3.69 5.13 -2.06
C VAL A 91 -4.34 3.76 -2.03
N LEU A 92 -3.53 2.71 -2.12
CA LEU A 92 -3.96 1.32 -1.90
C LEU A 92 -3.81 0.94 -0.42
N THR A 93 -4.93 0.84 0.31
CA THR A 93 -4.96 0.38 1.70
C THR A 93 -6.31 -0.24 2.09
N ASN A 94 -6.31 -1.31 2.90
CA ASN A 94 -7.52 -1.79 3.59
C ASN A 94 -7.65 -1.29 5.03
N ASP A 95 -6.73 -0.46 5.52
CA ASP A 95 -6.82 0.07 6.87
C ASP A 95 -7.96 1.09 6.98
N ILE A 96 -8.91 0.84 7.89
CA ILE A 96 -10.12 1.68 8.03
C ILE A 96 -9.77 3.07 8.58
N GLY A 97 -8.77 3.16 9.47
CA GLY A 97 -8.31 4.42 10.06
C GLY A 97 -7.66 5.31 9.01
N LEU A 98 -6.73 4.76 8.23
CA LEU A 98 -6.11 5.48 7.13
C LEU A 98 -7.14 5.88 6.06
N GLN A 99 -8.08 4.99 5.71
CA GLN A 99 -9.17 5.32 4.79
C GLN A 99 -9.98 6.53 5.24
N GLN A 100 -10.30 6.64 6.53
CA GLN A 100 -11.03 7.78 7.05
C GLN A 100 -10.24 9.09 6.87
N ARG A 101 -8.95 9.07 7.20
CA ARG A 101 -8.06 10.23 7.04
C ARG A 101 -7.91 10.66 5.58
N LEU A 102 -7.85 9.70 4.65
CA LEU A 102 -7.74 9.96 3.22
C LEU A 102 -9.01 10.59 2.66
N LYS A 103 -10.20 10.11 3.08
CA LYS A 103 -11.49 10.70 2.69
C LYS A 103 -11.62 12.15 3.12
N GLU A 104 -11.20 12.47 4.34
CA GLU A 104 -11.22 13.85 4.87
C GLU A 104 -10.34 14.82 4.06
N LYS A 105 -9.40 14.27 3.28
CA LYS A 105 -8.50 15.00 2.39
C LYS A 105 -8.86 14.84 0.92
N GLU A 106 -9.99 14.21 0.61
CA GLU A 106 -10.46 13.94 -0.76
C GLU A 106 -9.43 13.17 -1.61
N ILE A 107 -8.58 12.36 -0.97
CA ILE A 107 -7.57 11.54 -1.66
C ILE A 107 -8.24 10.26 -2.17
N PRO A 108 -8.09 9.90 -3.46
CA PRO A 108 -8.68 8.66 -4.00
C PRO A 108 -8.12 7.41 -3.31
N ILE A 109 -9.01 6.47 -3.01
CA ILE A 109 -8.67 5.24 -2.27
C ILE A 109 -8.94 4.04 -3.16
N VAL A 110 -7.96 3.14 -3.25
CA VAL A 110 -8.11 1.80 -3.81
C VAL A 110 -8.06 0.79 -2.66
N ARG A 111 -8.93 -0.22 -2.71
CA ARG A 111 -8.95 -1.28 -1.68
C ARG A 111 -9.32 -2.63 -2.25
N LEU A 112 -9.08 -3.68 -1.47
CA LEU A 112 -9.56 -5.03 -1.78
C LEU A 112 -11.08 -5.10 -1.65
N ARG A 113 -11.73 -5.68 -2.66
CA ARG A 113 -13.15 -5.98 -2.73
C ARG A 113 -13.33 -7.44 -3.14
N GLN A 114 -14.42 -8.06 -2.69
CA GLN A 114 -14.79 -9.44 -3.04
C GLN A 114 -13.66 -10.47 -2.85
N LYS A 115 -12.77 -10.23 -1.87
CA LYS A 115 -11.60 -11.06 -1.51
C LYS A 115 -10.45 -11.11 -2.53
N ASN A 116 -10.64 -10.77 -3.80
CA ASN A 116 -9.59 -10.93 -4.81
C ASN A 116 -9.54 -9.86 -5.90
N LYS A 117 -10.29 -8.76 -5.79
CA LYS A 117 -10.24 -7.65 -6.75
C LYS A 117 -9.88 -6.35 -6.07
N LEU A 118 -9.22 -5.45 -6.79
CA LEU A 118 -9.06 -4.07 -6.32
C LEU A 118 -10.10 -3.19 -7.02
N ASP A 119 -10.73 -2.29 -6.28
CA ASP A 119 -11.62 -1.26 -6.82
C ASP A 119 -11.40 0.05 -6.04
N PHE A 120 -11.81 1.17 -6.63
CA PHE A 120 -11.96 2.41 -5.91
C PHE A 120 -13.04 2.28 -4.83
N LEU A 121 -12.81 2.91 -3.68
CA LEU A 121 -13.78 3.01 -2.60
C LEU A 121 -14.79 4.14 -2.84
#